data_AF-A0A2V8E943-F1
#
_entry.id   AF-A0A2V8E943-F1
#
_cell.length_a   1.000
_cell.length_b   1.000
_cell.length_c   1.000
_cell.angle_alpha   90.00
_cell.angle_beta   90.00
_cell.angle_gamma   90.00
#
_symmetry.space_group_name_H-M   'P 1'
#
loop_
_entity.id
_entity.type
_entity.pdbx_description
1 polymer ?
#
loop_
_entity_poly.entity_id
_entity_poly.type
_entity_poly.pdbx_seq_one_letter_code
_entity_poly.pdbx_strand_id
1 'polypeptide(L)'
;MEQSFTRAADTIDAEMARVIAAVPTLDPTLEGAAQSTLGRMQHDLRTLHGKMIQAAKRRDETLRRQYIRTRAIAFPQGEAQERTIGFVSFLNQYGPALVDRLVQELPIELGHHWVVAI
;
A
#
# COMPACT_ATOMS: atom_id res chain seq x y z
N MET A 1 4.18 14.10 2.06
CA MET A 1 4.97 13.43 1.00
C MET A 1 5.11 14.31 -0.22
N GLU A 2 4.02 14.74 -0.85
CA GLU A 2 4.08 15.62 -2.05
C GLU A 2 4.92 16.88 -1.84
N GLN A 3 4.65 17.64 -0.78
CA GLN A 3 5.44 18.84 -0.43
C GLN A 3 6.93 18.55 -0.22
N SER A 4 7.27 17.38 0.32
CA SER A 4 8.68 16.98 0.52
C SER A 4 9.37 16.64 -0.80
N PHE A 5 8.63 16.07 -1.75
CA PHE A 5 9.13 15.80 -3.10
C PHE A 5 9.35 17.10 -3.87
N THR A 6 8.35 18.00 -3.89
CA THR A 6 8.45 19.31 -4.54
C THR A 6 9.64 20.09 -4.01
N ARG A 7 9.79 20.17 -2.68
CA ARG A 7 10.94 20.85 -2.06
C ARG A 7 12.28 20.25 -2.49
N ALA A 8 12.39 18.93 -2.61
CA ALA A 8 13.62 18.28 -3.05
C ALA A 8 13.95 18.59 -4.51
N ALA A 9 12.94 18.57 -5.39
CA ALA A 9 13.09 18.96 -6.79
C ALA A 9 13.54 20.42 -6.92
N ASP A 10 12.86 21.35 -6.25
CA ASP A 10 13.19 22.77 -6.28
C ASP A 10 14.61 23.04 -5.75
N THR A 11 15.02 22.32 -4.71
CA THR A 11 16.38 22.45 -4.13
C THR A 11 17.44 21.96 -5.10
N ILE A 12 17.23 20.81 -5.76
CA ILE A 12 18.17 20.28 -6.74
C ILE A 12 18.30 21.23 -7.94
N ASP A 13 17.19 21.75 -8.44
CA ASP A 13 17.19 22.69 -9.56
C ASP A 13 17.95 23.97 -9.19
N ALA A 14 17.69 24.54 -8.02
CA ALA A 14 18.34 25.76 -7.56
C ALA A 14 19.86 25.58 -7.36
N GLU A 15 20.29 24.50 -6.71
CA GLU A 15 21.71 24.27 -6.44
C GLU A 15 22.49 23.87 -7.71
N MET A 16 21.90 23.06 -8.58
CA MET A 16 22.52 22.73 -9.86
C MET A 16 22.59 23.93 -10.81
N ALA A 17 21.62 24.85 -10.77
CA ALA A 17 21.70 26.08 -11.54
C ALA A 17 22.92 26.93 -11.12
N ARG A 18 23.24 26.99 -9.83
CA ARG A 18 24.46 27.65 -9.33
C ARG A 18 25.72 26.96 -9.84
N VAL A 19 25.75 25.63 -9.83
CA VAL A 19 26.88 24.84 -10.37
C VAL A 19 27.06 25.10 -11.87
N ILE A 20 25.97 25.03 -12.66
CA ILE A 20 26.01 25.27 -14.11
C ILE A 20 26.53 26.68 -14.41
N ALA A 21 26.13 27.69 -13.63
CA ALA A 21 26.62 29.05 -13.81
C ALA A 21 28.11 29.23 -13.45
N ALA A 22 28.61 28.47 -12.46
CA ALA A 22 30.00 28.59 -11.99
C ALA A 22 31.00 27.75 -12.81
N VAL A 23 30.59 26.59 -13.33
CA VAL A 23 31.46 25.64 -14.03
C VAL A 23 32.25 26.25 -15.21
N PRO A 24 31.68 27.13 -16.05
CA PRO A 24 32.43 27.72 -17.17
C PRO A 24 33.62 28.58 -16.76
N THR A 25 33.63 29.10 -15.52
CA THR A 25 34.78 29.84 -14.97
C THR A 25 35.98 28.93 -14.68
N LEU A 26 35.73 27.63 -14.51
CA LEU A 26 36.75 26.61 -14.28
C LEU A 26 37.12 25.91 -15.59
N ASP A 27 36.12 25.42 -16.32
CA ASP A 27 36.28 24.80 -17.64
C ASP A 27 34.96 24.90 -18.43
N PRO A 28 34.90 25.68 -19.53
CA PRO A 28 33.69 25.83 -20.34
C PRO A 28 33.24 24.53 -21.03
N THR A 29 34.13 23.54 -21.21
CA THR A 29 33.76 22.26 -21.82
C THR A 29 32.88 21.40 -20.91
N LEU A 30 32.81 21.70 -19.61
CA LEU A 30 32.04 20.96 -18.62
C LEU A 30 30.58 21.43 -18.49
N GLU A 31 30.16 22.53 -19.11
CA GLU A 31 28.80 23.05 -19.00
C GLU A 31 27.74 22.02 -19.41
N GLY A 32 27.95 21.35 -20.56
CA GLY A 32 27.04 20.31 -21.04
C GLY A 32 26.97 19.10 -20.10
N ALA A 33 28.07 18.77 -19.42
CA ALA A 33 28.10 17.71 -18.42
C ALA A 33 27.31 18.10 -17.16
N ALA A 34 27.39 19.35 -16.72
CA ALA A 34 26.62 19.87 -15.59
C ALA A 34 25.11 19.90 -15.89
N GLN A 35 24.71 20.36 -17.08
CA GLN A 35 23.31 20.34 -17.53
C GLN A 35 22.77 18.90 -17.66
N SER A 36 23.58 17.99 -18.22
CA SER A 36 23.21 16.57 -18.34
C SER A 36 23.04 15.90 -16.97
N THR A 37 23.86 16.29 -16.00
CA THR A 37 23.77 15.80 -14.63
C THR A 37 22.47 16.25 -13.97
N LEU A 38 22.08 17.53 -14.11
CA LEU A 38 20.79 18.03 -13.65
C LEU A 38 19.63 17.26 -14.30
N GLY A 39 19.65 17.08 -15.61
CA GLY A 39 18.59 16.35 -16.33
C GLY A 39 18.41 14.92 -15.81
N ARG A 40 19.51 14.23 -15.47
CA ARG A 40 19.47 12.89 -14.87
C ARG A 40 18.86 12.91 -13.47
N MET A 41 19.29 13.84 -12.60
CA MET A 41 18.72 14.00 -11.26
C MET A 41 17.21 14.24 -11.29
N GLN A 42 16.74 15.11 -12.19
CA GLN A 42 15.31 15.38 -12.38
C GLN A 42 14.54 14.15 -12.87
N HIS A 43 15.15 13.37 -13.77
CA HIS A 43 14.55 12.11 -14.24
C HIS A 43 14.41 11.08 -13.12
N ASP A 44 15.45 10.91 -12.32
CA ASP A 44 15.46 9.98 -11.19
C ASP A 44 14.43 10.36 -10.12
N LEU A 45 14.33 11.65 -9.81
CA LEU A 45 13.28 12.18 -8.93
C LEU A 45 11.88 11.89 -9.45
N ARG A 46 11.58 12.19 -10.72
CA ARG A 46 10.27 11.89 -11.32
C ARG A 46 9.95 10.39 -11.28
N THR A 47 10.94 9.55 -11.53
CA THR A 47 10.80 8.09 -11.45
C THR A 47 10.47 7.63 -10.03
N LEU A 48 11.15 8.18 -9.03
CA LEU A 48 10.86 7.91 -7.62
C LEU A 48 9.45 8.35 -7.24
N HIS A 49 9.02 9.54 -7.67
CA HIS A 49 7.67 10.06 -7.42
C HIS A 49 6.59 9.15 -8.01
N GLY A 50 6.78 8.68 -9.25
CA GLY A 50 5.89 7.71 -9.88
C GLY A 50 5.76 6.41 -9.06
N LYS A 51 6.88 5.89 -8.54
CA LYS A 51 6.89 4.71 -7.66
C LYS A 51 6.15 4.97 -6.34
N MET A 52 6.30 6.15 -5.75
CA MET A 52 5.59 6.55 -4.53
C MET A 52 4.07 6.59 -4.75
N ILE A 53 3.61 7.19 -5.84
CA ILE A 53 2.19 7.24 -6.20
C ILE A 53 1.63 5.83 -6.40
N GLN A 54 2.35 4.98 -7.12
CA GLN A 54 1.94 3.58 -7.33
C GLN A 54 1.91 2.79 -6.03
N ALA A 55 2.83 3.02 -5.10
CA ALA A 55 2.81 2.38 -3.79
C ALA A 55 1.60 2.81 -2.95
N ALA A 56 1.27 4.11 -2.93
CA ALA A 56 0.08 4.62 -2.27
C ALA A 56 -1.20 4.01 -2.85
N LYS A 57 -1.36 4.02 -4.18
CA LYS A 57 -2.50 3.40 -4.86
C LYS A 57 -2.64 1.92 -4.53
N ARG A 58 -1.53 1.16 -4.57
CA ARG A 58 -1.54 -0.27 -4.24
C ARG A 58 -1.91 -0.53 -2.78
N ARG A 59 -1.46 0.33 -1.85
CA ARG A 59 -1.85 0.23 -0.43
C ARG A 59 -3.35 0.40 -0.26
N ASP A 60 -3.92 1.44 -0.87
CA ASP A 60 -5.36 1.70 -0.80
C ASP A 60 -6.18 0.59 -1.44
N GLU A 61 -5.74 0.09 -2.60
CA GLU A 61 -6.40 -1.02 -3.27
C GLU A 61 -6.31 -2.33 -2.46
N THR A 62 -5.15 -2.61 -1.85
CA THR A 62 -4.95 -3.78 -0.99
C THR A 62 -5.85 -3.71 0.22
N LEU A 63 -5.89 -2.56 0.90
CA LEU A 63 -6.79 -2.33 2.04
C LEU A 63 -8.25 -2.49 1.63
N ARG A 64 -8.64 -1.92 0.48
CA ARG A 64 -9.99 -2.06 -0.06
C ARG A 64 -10.34 -3.52 -0.35
N ARG A 65 -9.44 -4.28 -0.98
CA ARG A 65 -9.63 -5.71 -1.27
C ARG A 65 -9.75 -6.53 0.01
N GLN A 66 -8.89 -6.27 1.00
CA GLN A 66 -8.96 -6.91 2.32
C GLN A 66 -10.31 -6.61 3.00
N TYR A 67 -10.73 -5.35 3.05
CA TYR A 67 -12.01 -4.95 3.62
C TYR A 67 -13.20 -5.64 2.92
N ILE A 68 -13.26 -5.60 1.58
CA ILE A 68 -14.33 -6.22 0.81
C ILE A 68 -14.37 -7.74 1.06
N ARG A 69 -13.20 -8.39 1.07
CA ARG A 69 -13.11 -9.83 1.32
C ARG A 69 -13.58 -10.18 2.73
N THR A 70 -13.07 -9.49 3.76
CA THR A 70 -13.48 -9.73 5.15
C THR A 70 -14.97 -9.49 5.34
N ARG A 71 -15.50 -8.40 4.76
CA ARG A 71 -16.94 -8.10 4.77
C ARG A 71 -17.74 -9.20 4.09
N ALA A 72 -17.31 -9.70 2.94
CA ALA A 72 -18.03 -10.75 2.21
C ALA A 72 -18.04 -12.10 2.96
N ILE A 73 -17.02 -12.38 3.77
CA ILE A 73 -16.96 -13.60 4.60
C ILE A 73 -17.87 -13.47 5.83
N ALA A 74 -17.81 -12.33 6.53
CA ALA A 74 -18.57 -12.10 7.76
C ALA A 74 -20.04 -11.72 7.51
N PHE A 75 -20.30 -11.03 6.40
CA PHE A 75 -21.62 -10.56 5.99
C PHE A 75 -21.92 -10.89 4.52
N PRO A 76 -22.06 -12.17 4.16
CA PRO A 76 -22.40 -12.57 2.79
C PRO A 76 -23.73 -11.94 2.38
N GLN A 77 -23.75 -11.25 1.23
CA GLN A 77 -24.91 -10.47 0.74
C GLN A 77 -25.41 -9.40 1.72
N GLY A 78 -24.59 -8.98 2.70
CA GLY A 78 -24.98 -8.00 3.71
C GLY A 78 -25.69 -8.59 4.94
N GLU A 79 -25.94 -9.90 4.96
CA GLU A 79 -26.59 -10.61 6.05
C GLU A 79 -25.56 -11.35 6.92
N ALA A 80 -25.86 -11.58 8.20
CA ALA A 80 -24.96 -12.28 9.11
C ALA A 80 -24.58 -13.68 8.56
N GLN A 81 -23.29 -14.03 8.63
CA GLN A 81 -22.75 -15.29 8.11
C GLN A 81 -23.56 -16.52 8.54
N GLU A 82 -23.91 -16.63 9.83
CA GLU A 82 -24.66 -17.76 10.40
C GLU A 82 -26.06 -17.93 9.82
N ARG A 83 -26.62 -16.87 9.23
CA ARG A 83 -27.96 -16.86 8.62
C ARG A 83 -27.94 -17.14 7.12
N THR A 84 -26.76 -17.08 6.50
CA THR A 84 -26.61 -17.18 5.04
C THR A 84 -25.82 -18.41 4.61
N ILE A 85 -24.80 -18.81 5.38
CA ILE A 85 -23.92 -19.94 5.03
C ILE A 85 -24.24 -21.14 5.93
N GLY A 86 -24.61 -22.26 5.30
CA GLY A 86 -24.83 -23.51 6.01
C GLY A 86 -23.53 -24.13 6.54
N PHE A 87 -23.61 -24.76 7.71
CA PHE A 87 -22.48 -25.39 8.41
C PHE A 87 -21.65 -26.35 7.54
N VAL A 88 -22.29 -27.06 6.60
CA VAL A 88 -21.63 -27.99 5.66
C VAL A 88 -20.51 -27.30 4.84
N SER A 89 -20.66 -26.02 4.49
CA SER A 89 -19.63 -25.27 3.77
C SER A 89 -18.34 -25.18 4.57
N PHE A 90 -18.43 -24.99 5.89
CA PHE A 90 -17.27 -24.90 6.78
C PHE A 90 -16.64 -26.27 7.01
N LEU A 91 -17.44 -27.32 7.16
CA LEU A 91 -16.93 -28.69 7.26
C LEU A 91 -16.16 -29.11 6.00
N ASN A 92 -16.66 -28.75 4.82
CA ASN A 92 -15.96 -29.06 3.57
C ASN A 92 -14.62 -28.34 3.45
N GLN A 93 -14.53 -27.09 3.95
CA GLN A 93 -13.32 -26.28 3.85
C GLN A 93 -12.27 -26.60 4.93
N TYR A 94 -12.71 -26.86 6.17
CA TYR A 94 -11.83 -26.97 7.34
C TYR A 94 -11.75 -28.40 7.91
N GLY A 95 -12.59 -29.32 7.42
CA GLY A 95 -12.64 -30.70 7.87
C GLY A 95 -13.36 -30.89 9.22
N PRO A 96 -13.45 -32.14 9.70
CA PRO A 96 -14.21 -32.48 10.91
C PRO A 96 -13.60 -31.90 12.20
N ALA A 97 -12.29 -31.65 12.23
CA ALA A 97 -11.61 -31.05 13.38
C ALA A 97 -12.13 -29.65 13.76
N LEU A 98 -12.84 -28.98 12.84
CA LEU A 98 -13.51 -27.72 13.12
C LEU A 98 -14.55 -27.87 14.25
N VAL A 99 -15.26 -29.00 14.32
CA VAL A 99 -16.29 -29.23 15.35
C VAL A 99 -15.66 -29.19 16.74
N ASP A 100 -14.58 -29.94 16.94
CA ASP A 100 -13.88 -30.02 18.22
C ASP A 100 -13.37 -28.64 18.65
N ARG A 101 -12.84 -27.86 17.69
CA ARG A 101 -12.36 -26.50 17.93
C ARG A 101 -13.49 -25.55 18.34
N LEU A 102 -14.63 -25.59 17.66
CA LEU A 102 -15.79 -24.75 18.01
C LEU A 102 -16.32 -25.08 19.40
N VAL A 103 -16.39 -26.37 19.76
CA VAL A 103 -16.82 -26.81 21.10
C VAL A 103 -15.87 -26.33 22.20
N GLN A 104 -14.57 -26.25 21.91
CA GLN A 104 -13.57 -25.78 22.88
C GLN A 104 -13.51 -24.26 23.00
N GLU A 105 -13.66 -23.53 21.88
CA GLU A 105 -13.44 -22.08 21.83
C GLU A 105 -14.70 -21.24 22.04
N LEU A 106 -15.91 -21.76 21.77
CA LEU A 106 -17.15 -21.00 21.93
C LEU A 106 -17.79 -21.24 23.31
N PRO A 107 -18.01 -20.18 24.13
CA PRO A 107 -18.73 -20.31 25.37
C PRO A 107 -20.25 -20.39 25.15
N ILE A 108 -20.95 -20.90 26.17
CA ILE A 108 -22.42 -21.09 26.17
C ILE A 108 -23.15 -19.79 26.57
N GLU A 109 -22.41 -18.74 26.94
CA GLU A 109 -22.99 -17.46 27.36
C GLU A 109 -23.71 -16.75 26.21
N LEU A 110 -24.99 -16.42 26.47
CA LEU A 110 -25.85 -15.71 25.53
C LEU A 110 -25.59 -14.19 25.57
N GLY A 111 -26.03 -13.49 24.52
CA GLY A 111 -26.00 -12.02 24.46
C GLY A 111 -24.69 -11.41 23.95
N HIS A 112 -23.71 -12.25 23.57
CA HIS A 112 -22.43 -11.80 23.00
C HIS A 112 -22.25 -12.32 21.57
N HIS A 113 -21.61 -11.50 20.73
CA HIS A 113 -21.15 -11.92 19.41
C HIS A 113 -19.72 -12.44 19.51
N TRP A 114 -19.48 -13.62 18.94
CA TRP A 114 -18.17 -14.27 18.96
C TRP A 114 -17.57 -14.27 17.57
N VAL A 115 -16.26 -14.04 17.50
CA VAL A 115 -15.47 -14.18 16.27
C VAL A 115 -14.47 -15.29 16.50
N VAL A 116 -14.59 -16.38 15.73
CA VAL A 116 -13.66 -17.50 15.76
C VAL A 116 -12.67 -17.34 14.60
N ALA A 117 -11.39 -17.16 14.91
CA ALA A 117 -10.32 -17.04 13.93
C ALA A 117 -9.70 -18.42 13.67
N ILE A 118 -10.11 -19.05 12.56
CA ILE A 118 -9.68 -20.41 12.20
C ILE A 118 -8.35 -20.40 11.46
#